data_AF-A0A7C7HMG9-F1
#
_entry.id   AF-A0A7C7HMG9-F1
#
_cell.length_a   1.000
_cell.length_b   1.000
_cell.length_c   1.000
_cell.angle_alpha   90.00
_cell.angle_beta   90.00
_cell.angle_gamma   90.00
#
_symmetry.space_group_name_H-M   'P 1'
#
loop_
_entity.id
_entity.type
_entity.pdbx_description
1 polymer ?
#
loop_
_entity_poly.entity_id
_entity_poly.type
_entity_poly.pdbx_seq_one_letter_code
_entity_poly.pdbx_strand_id
1 'polypeptide(L)' 'MKKPILFCLLIFSGCGHELSKNPKGLKTENIILITLDGVRWEDLFYGADEKIVLDTLFVKDVEATSAKYWSEDYRERRK' A
#
# COMPACT_ATOMS: atom_id res chain seq x y z
N MET A 1 37.45 30.00 -30.81
CA MET A 1 37.87 29.75 -29.41
C MET A 1 37.00 30.59 -28.49
N LYS A 2 36.58 30.09 -27.31
CA LYS A 2 35.63 30.67 -26.31
C LYS A 2 34.16 30.24 -26.35
N LYS A 3 33.81 29.04 -26.85
CA LYS A 3 32.43 28.49 -26.70
C LYS A 3 32.29 27.05 -26.14
N PRO A 4 33.30 26.37 -25.55
CA PRO A 4 33.02 25.11 -24.84
C PRO A 4 32.93 25.26 -23.31
N ILE A 5 33.22 26.44 -22.73
CA ILE A 5 33.25 26.62 -21.27
C ILE A 5 31.83 26.86 -20.70
N LEU A 6 30.90 27.39 -21.50
CA LEU A 6 29.55 27.72 -21.02
C LEU A 6 28.65 26.49 -20.85
N PHE A 7 28.95 25.37 -21.51
CA PHE A 7 28.11 24.17 -21.46
C PHE A 7 28.39 23.29 -20.22
N CYS A 8 29.58 23.39 -19.63
CA CYS A 8 29.90 22.65 -18.40
C CYS A 8 29.25 23.23 -17.13
N LEU A 9 28.87 24.52 -17.12
CA LEU A 9 28.22 25.14 -15.96
C LEU A 9 26.75 24.72 -15.77
N LEU A 10 26.09 24.28 -16.86
CA LEU A 10 24.69 23.84 -16.83
C LEU A 10 24.51 22.42 -16.28
N ILE A 11 25.56 21.58 -16.33
CA ILE A 11 25.47 20.18 -15.87
C ILE A 11 25.78 20.05 -14.37
N PHE A 12 26.55 20.99 -13.78
CA PHE A 12 26.89 20.95 -12.35
C PHE A 12 25.81 21.55 -11.42
N SER A 13 24.81 22.26 -11.95
CA SER A 13 23.76 22.90 -11.14
C SER A 13 22.58 21.98 -10.83
N GLY A 14 22.56 20.74 -11.35
CA GLY A 14 21.41 19.82 -11.25
C GLY A 14 21.42 18.85 -10.07
N CYS A 15 22.46 18.84 -9.23
CA CYS A 15 22.58 17.87 -8.11
C CYS A 15 22.17 18.46 -6.74
N GLY A 16 21.34 19.50 -6.73
CA GLY A 16 20.64 19.96 -5.53
C GLY A 16 19.41 19.09 -5.29
N HIS A 17 19.59 17.86 -4.80
CA HIS A 17 18.47 17.07 -4.29
C HIS A 17 17.97 17.77 -3.03
N GLU A 18 16.91 18.57 -3.14
CA GLU A 18 16.16 19.02 -1.98
C GLU A 18 15.64 17.77 -1.28
N LEU A 19 16.34 17.34 -0.22
CA LEU A 19 15.73 16.46 0.77
C LEU A 19 14.46 17.19 1.19
N SER A 20 13.29 16.65 0.81
CA SER A 20 11.99 17.17 1.17
C SER A 20 11.89 17.23 2.69
N LYS A 21 12.39 18.32 3.27
CA LYS A 21 12.28 18.62 4.68
C LYS A 21 10.94 19.30 4.82
N ASN A 22 10.01 18.62 5.48
CA ASN A 22 8.73 19.20 5.86
C ASN A 22 8.99 20.60 6.47
N PRO A 23 8.51 21.69 5.86
CA PRO A 23 8.82 23.06 6.30
C PRO A 23 8.37 23.34 7.74
N LYS A 24 7.49 22.50 8.31
CA LYS A 24 7.01 22.59 9.69
C LYS A 24 7.80 21.73 10.68
N GLY A 25 8.78 20.93 10.23
CA GLY A 25 9.42 19.87 11.00
C GLY A 25 8.47 18.68 11.27
N LEU A 26 9.01 17.54 11.72
CA LEU A 26 8.17 16.45 12.21
C LEU A 26 7.72 16.79 13.65
N LYS A 27 6.55 17.41 13.79
CA LYS A 27 5.93 17.77 15.08
C LYS A 27 4.92 16.73 15.58
N THR A 28 5.25 15.44 15.46
CA THR A 28 4.37 14.38 15.96
C THR A 28 4.80 14.02 17.38
N GLU A 29 3.99 14.37 18.37
CA GLU A 29 4.32 14.15 19.79
C GLU A 29 3.92 12.75 20.27
N ASN A 30 2.85 12.18 19.70
CA ASN A 30 2.31 10.89 20.11
C ASN A 30 2.14 10.00 18.88
N ILE A 31 2.82 8.86 18.87
CA ILE A 31 2.70 7.83 17.83
C ILE A 31 2.05 6.61 18.47
N ILE A 32 0.89 6.21 17.93
CA ILE A 32 0.24 4.96 18.31
C ILE A 32 0.44 4.00 17.14
N LEU A 33 1.25 2.96 17.36
CA LEU A 33 1.43 1.88 16.41
C LEU A 33 0.53 0.71 16.83
N ILE A 34 -0.45 0.38 16.00
CA ILE A 34 -1.32 -0.77 16.18
C ILE A 34 -0.88 -1.83 15.17
N THR A 35 -0.39 -2.95 15.66
CA THR A 35 -0.09 -4.13 14.86
C THR A 35 -1.10 -5.22 15.17
N LEU A 36 -1.62 -5.86 14.13
CA LEU A 36 -2.46 -7.05 14.25
C LEU A 36 -1.62 -8.23 13.79
N ASP A 37 -1.50 -9.25 14.64
CA ASP A 37 -0.87 -10.51 14.28
C ASP A 37 -1.94 -11.47 13.72
N GLY A 38 -1.65 -12.11 12.59
CA GLY A 38 -2.54 -13.09 11.98
C GLY A 38 -3.80 -12.54 11.29
N VAL A 39 -3.94 -11.23 11.09
CA VAL A 39 -5.04 -10.64 10.30
C VAL A 39 -4.48 -9.78 9.18
N ARG A 40 -4.87 -10.10 7.95
CA ARG A 40 -4.51 -9.30 6.76
C ARG A 40 -5.40 -8.07 6.70
N TRP A 41 -4.84 -6.93 6.29
CA TRP A 41 -5.60 -5.69 6.20
C TRP A 41 -6.71 -5.79 5.14
N GLU A 42 -6.52 -6.61 4.12
CA GLU A 42 -7.52 -6.90 3.09
C GLU A 42 -8.78 -7.54 3.70
N ASP A 43 -8.63 -8.51 4.60
CA ASP A 43 -9.76 -9.16 5.27
C ASP A 43 -10.53 -8.16 6.13
N LEU A 44 -9.82 -7.26 6.81
CA LEU A 44 -10.41 -6.23 7.67
C LEU A 44 -11.21 -5.18 6.89
N PHE A 45 -10.70 -4.75 5.73
CA PHE A 45 -11.27 -3.63 4.97
C PHE A 45 -12.13 -4.03 3.77
N TYR A 46 -11.97 -5.25 3.25
CA TYR A 46 -12.65 -5.76 2.05
C TYR A 46 -13.39 -7.08 2.26
N GLY A 47 -13.30 -7.67 3.47
CA GLY A 47 -13.94 -8.94 3.79
C GLY A 47 -13.24 -10.13 3.12
N ALA A 48 -13.99 -11.20 2.88
CA ALA A 48 -13.43 -12.45 2.35
C ALA A 48 -12.71 -12.27 1.00
N ASP A 49 -11.58 -12.96 0.85
CA ASP A 49 -10.76 -12.99 -0.37
C ASP A 49 -11.16 -14.20 -1.23
N GLU A 50 -11.46 -13.95 -2.51
CA GLU A 50 -11.84 -14.97 -3.49
C GLU A 50 -10.85 -16.13 -3.54
N LYS A 51 -9.55 -15.83 -3.51
CA LYS A 51 -8.49 -16.85 -3.65
C LYS A 51 -8.48 -17.82 -2.48
N ILE A 52 -8.94 -17.40 -1.30
CA ILE A 52 -9.04 -18.26 -0.12
C ILE A 52 -10.38 -18.98 -0.11
N VAL A 53 -11.47 -18.27 -0.41
CA VAL A 53 -12.82 -18.86 -0.42
C VAL A 53 -12.95 -19.98 -1.44
N LEU A 54 -12.24 -19.87 -2.57
CA LEU A 54 -12.22 -20.85 -3.64
C LEU A 54 -11.07 -21.87 -3.54
N ASP A 55 -10.27 -21.84 -2.47
CA ASP A 55 -9.13 -22.74 -2.32
C ASP A 55 -9.55 -24.16 -1.93
N THR A 56 -9.51 -25.08 -2.88
CA THR A 56 -9.90 -26.49 -2.68
C THR A 56 -8.94 -27.28 -1.79
N LEU A 57 -7.74 -26.78 -1.51
CA LEU A 57 -6.79 -27.43 -0.60
C LEU A 57 -7.14 -27.18 0.87
N PHE A 58 -7.68 -25.99 1.18
CA PHE A 58 -7.93 -25.55 2.55
C PHE A 58 -9.42 -25.41 2.89
N VAL A 59 -10.28 -25.31 1.88
CA VAL A 59 -11.73 -25.21 2.05
C VAL A 59 -12.38 -26.56 1.75
N LYS A 60 -13.01 -27.13 2.77
CA LYS A 60 -13.68 -28.44 2.68
C LYS A 60 -14.88 -28.43 1.73
N ASP A 61 -15.61 -27.32 1.69
CA ASP A 61 -16.81 -27.14 0.87
C ASP A 61 -16.79 -25.74 0.26
N VAL A 62 -16.22 -25.65 -0.94
CA VAL A 62 -16.02 -24.37 -1.65
C VAL A 62 -17.35 -23.75 -2.04
N GLU A 63 -18.33 -24.55 -2.46
CA GLU A 63 -19.63 -24.05 -2.91
C GLU A 63 -20.41 -23.43 -1.76
N ALA A 64 -20.52 -24.13 -0.62
CA ALA A 64 -21.20 -23.58 0.55
C ALA A 64 -20.46 -22.38 1.15
N THR A 65 -19.13 -22.39 1.13
CA THR A 65 -18.30 -21.28 1.66
C THR A 65 -18.44 -20.03 0.79
N SER A 66 -18.35 -20.19 -0.54
CA SER A 66 -18.53 -19.09 -1.48
C SER A 66 -19.93 -18.50 -1.41
N ALA A 67 -20.97 -19.35 -1.40
CA ALA A 67 -22.35 -18.90 -1.28
C ALA A 67 -22.62 -18.10 0.00
N LYS A 68 -21.86 -18.33 1.07
CA LYS A 68 -22.04 -17.68 2.37
C LYS A 68 -21.20 -16.41 2.55
N TYR A 69 -19.96 -16.40 2.07
CA TYR A 69 -18.99 -15.36 2.42
C TYR A 69 -18.48 -14.53 1.22
N TRP A 70 -18.76 -14.95 -0.02
CA TRP A 70 -18.32 -14.23 -1.22
C TRP A 70 -19.43 -13.37 -1.84
N SER A 71 -19.03 -12.24 -2.38
CA SER A 71 -19.85 -11.31 -3.17
C SER A 71 -18.92 -10.44 -3.99
N GLU A 72 -19.34 -9.99 -5.17
CA GLU A 72 -18.58 -8.98 -5.94
C GLU A 72 -18.49 -7.64 -5.19
N ASP A 73 -19.48 -7.33 -4.35
CA ASP A 73 -19.47 -6.13 -3.50
C ASP A 73 -18.76 -6.42 -2.17
N TYR A 74 -17.60 -5.78 -1.97
CA TYR A 74 -16.82 -5.86 -0.74
C TYR A 74 -17.58 -5.41 0.51
N ARG A 75 -18.61 -4.57 0.37
CA ARG A 75 -19.45 -4.12 1.48
C ARG A 75 -20.34 -5.25 1.98
N GLU A 76 -20.79 -6.14 1.10
CA GLU A 76 -21.55 -7.32 1.48
C GLU A 76 -20.65 -8.37 2.11
N ARG A 77 -19.41 -8.54 1.61
CA ARG A 77 -18.41 -9.48 2.20
C ARG A 77 -17.98 -9.13 3.64
N ARG A 78 -18.32 -7.93 4.12
CA ARG A 78 -17.97 -7.43 5.46
C ARG A 78 -19.11 -7.48 6.47
N LYS A 79 -20.31 -7.86 6.04
CA LYS A 79 -21.47 -8.02 6.93
C LYS A 79 -21.44 -9.39 7.58
#